data_AF-A0A966DDA1-F1
#
_entry.id   AF-A0A966DDA1-F1
#
_cell.length_a   1.000
_cell.length_b   1.000
_cell.length_c   1.000
_cell.angle_alpha   90.00
_cell.angle_beta   90.00
_cell.angle_gamma   90.00
#
_symmetry.space_group_name_H-M   'P 1'
#
loop_
_entity.id
_entity.type
_entity.pdbx_description
1 polymer ?
#
loop_
_entity_poly.entity_id
_entity_poly.type
_entity_poly.pdbx_seq_one_letter_code
_entity_poly.pdbx_strand_id
1 'polypeptide(L)' 'SKLLIRYDGNFTPWNGIYSGHPEPATDYWYVITLKDRSQFAGHFTLKR' A
#
# COMPACT_ATOMS: atom_id res chain seq x y z
N SER A 1 -4.36 -5.87 -12.13
CA SER A 1 -4.02 -5.28 -10.82
C SER A 1 -2.64 -4.64 -10.91
N LYS A 2 -2.46 -3.42 -10.40
CA LYS A 2 -1.17 -2.70 -10.43
C LYS A 2 -0.63 -2.63 -8.99
N LEU A 3 0.55 -3.19 -8.75
CA LEU A 3 1.25 -3.02 -7.48
C LEU A 3 1.95 -1.66 -7.51
N LEU A 4 1.57 -0.76 -6.61
CA LEU A 4 2.21 0.55 -6.52
C LEU A 4 3.52 0.42 -5.74
N ILE A 5 3.44 0.01 -4.47
CA ILE A 5 4.58 -0.01 -3.56
C ILE A 5 4.65 -1.34 -2.84
N ARG A 6 5.88 -1.82 -2.60
CA ARG A 6 6.18 -2.98 -1.75
C ARG A 6 7.09 -2.53 -0.62
N TYR A 7 6.80 -3.00 0.59
CA TYR A 7 7.60 -2.77 1.79
C TYR A 7 8.08 -4.12 2.35
N ASP A 8 9.34 -4.19 2.79
CA ASP A 8 9.94 -5.41 3.34
C ASP A 8 10.37 -5.27 4.83
N GLY A 9 9.93 -4.23 5.58
CA GLY A 9 10.33 -4.00 6.98
C GLY A 9 9.95 -2.62 7.57
N ASN A 10 10.69 -2.15 8.59
CA ASN A 10 10.55 -0.81 9.21
C ASN A 10 10.62 0.28 8.13
N PHE A 11 9.47 0.70 7.63
CA PHE A 11 9.36 1.63 6.52
C PHE A 11 8.30 2.68 6.80
N THR A 12 8.51 3.85 6.20
CA THR A 12 7.55 4.95 6.16
C THR A 12 6.27 4.46 5.47
N PRO A 13 5.11 4.58 6.14
CA PRO A 13 3.81 4.28 5.52
C PRO A 13 3.64 5.06 4.22
N TRP A 14 2.87 4.50 3.28
CA TRP A 14 2.53 5.22 2.06
C TRP A 14 1.68 6.44 2.38
N ASN A 15 2.12 7.62 1.92
CA ASN A 15 1.47 8.90 2.19
C ASN A 15 0.60 9.39 1.02
N GLY A 16 0.28 8.54 0.05
CA GLY A 16 -0.48 8.93 -1.14
C GLY A 16 0.37 9.45 -2.32
N ILE A 17 1.70 9.52 -2.17
CA ILE A 17 2.62 9.88 -3.27
C ILE A 17 3.22 8.62 -3.87
N TYR A 18 3.13 8.47 -5.19
CA TYR A 18 3.77 7.39 -5.93
C TYR A 18 4.62 7.97 -7.07
N SER A 19 5.89 7.55 -7.16
CA SER A 19 6.84 8.05 -8.16
C SER A 19 6.95 9.58 -8.25
N GLY A 20 6.82 10.28 -7.12
CA GLY A 20 6.87 11.75 -7.06
C GLY A 20 5.57 12.46 -7.43
N HIS A 21 4.50 11.72 -7.74
CA HIS A 21 3.19 12.27 -8.09
C HIS A 21 2.12 11.87 -7.08
N PRO A 22 1.16 12.76 -6.77
CA PRO A 22 0.06 12.42 -5.88
C PRO A 22 -0.94 11.50 -6.60
N GLU A 23 -1.25 10.37 -5.99
CA GLU A 23 -2.23 9.43 -6.53
C GLU A 23 -3.67 9.95 -6.31
N PRO A 24 -4.65 9.42 -7.09
CA PRO A 24 -6.06 9.80 -6.96
C PRO A 24 -6.66 9.48 -5.58
N ALA A 25 -7.63 10.29 -5.13
CA ALA A 25 -8.44 9.98 -3.95
C ALA A 25 -9.47 8.89 -4.30
N THR A 26 -9.10 7.63 -4.12
CA THR A 26 -9.91 6.45 -4.46
C THR A 26 -9.57 5.28 -3.52
N ASP A 27 -10.17 4.12 -3.78
CA ASP A 27 -9.92 2.89 -3.02
C ASP A 27 -8.66 2.16 -3.51
N TYR A 28 -7.79 1.82 -2.56
CA TYR A 28 -6.55 1.09 -2.77
C TYR A 28 -6.56 -0.22 -2.00
N TRP A 29 -5.90 -1.23 -2.56
CA TRP A 29 -5.74 -2.54 -1.95
C TRP A 29 -4.32 -2.75 -1.45
N TYR A 30 -4.18 -3.48 -0.35
CA TYR A 30 -2.90 -3.89 0.19
C TYR A 30 -2.86 -5.40 0.47
N VAL A 31 -1.64 -5.94 0.48
CA VAL A 31 -1.34 -7.29 0.93
C VAL A 31 -0.11 -7.22 1.85
N ILE A 32 -0.24 -7.73 3.05
CA ILE A 32 0.85 -7.89 4.03
C ILE A 32 1.22 -9.37 4.03
N THR A 33 2.50 -9.67 3.78
CA THR A 33 3.03 -11.03 3.92
C THR A 33 3.93 -11.06 5.15
N LEU A 34 3.59 -11.91 6.12
CA LEU A 34 4.40 -12.09 7.33
C LEU A 34 5.52 -13.12 7.09
N LYS A 35 6.50 -13.15 8.00
CA LYS A 35 7.66 -14.06 7.90
C LYS A 35 7.28 -15.55 7.93
N ASP A 36 6.16 -15.88 8.57
CA ASP A 36 5.59 -17.22 8.62
C ASP A 36 4.80 -17.60 7.35
N ARG A 37 4.84 -16.75 6.32
CA ARG A 37 4.12 -16.86 5.04
C ARG A 37 2.62 -16.65 5.13
N SER A 38 2.08 -16.26 6.29
CA SER A 38 0.70 -15.82 6.37
C SER A 38 0.50 -14.51 5.60
N GLN A 39 -0.71 -14.33 5.05
CA GLN A 39 -1.06 -13.16 4.26
C GLN A 39 -2.33 -12.50 4.80
N PHE A 40 -2.30 -11.17 4.89
CA PHE A 40 -3.45 -10.35 5.21
C PHE A 40 -3.70 -9.38 4.06
N ALA A 41 -4.92 -9.34 3.55
CA ALA A 41 -5.32 -8.43 2.50
C ALA A 41 -6.48 -7.55 2.96
N GLY A 42 -6.55 -6.35 2.41
CA GLY A 42 -7.63 -5.40 2.70
C GLY A 42 -7.61 -4.24 1.73
N HIS A 43 -8.52 -3.30 1.94
CA HIS A 43 -8.58 -2.06 1.19
C HIS A 43 -8.79 -0.87 2.11
N PHE A 44 -8.43 0.31 1.63
CA PHE A 44 -8.71 1.58 2.28
C PHE A 44 -8.94 2.66 1.22
N THR A 45 -9.71 3.69 1.58
CA THR A 45 -9.93 4.86 0.72
C THR A 45 -8.90 5.93 1.06
N LEU A 46 -8.15 6.40 0.06
CA LEU A 46 -7.27 7.57 0.22
C LEU A 46 -8.13 8.84 0.24
N LYS A 47 -8.14 9.52 1.39
CA LYS A 47 -8.80 10.82 1.56
C LYS A 47 -7.82 11.97 1.35
N ARG A 48 -8.33 13.16 1.01
CA ARG A 48 -7.58 14.42 0.98
C ARG A 48 -8.17 15.41 1.98
#